data_AF-A0A9X6NIH4-F1
#
_entry.id   AF-A0A9X6NIH4-F1
#
_cell.length_a   1.000
_cell.length_b   1.000
_cell.length_c   1.000
_cell.angle_alpha   90.00
_cell.angle_beta   90.00
_cell.angle_gamma   90.00
#
_symmetry.space_group_name_H-M   'P 1'
#
loop_
_entity.id
_entity.type
_entity.pdbx_description
1 polymer ?
#
loop_
_entity_poly.entity_id
_entity_poly.type
_entity_poly.pdbx_seq_one_letter_code
_entity_poly.pdbx_strand_id
1 'polypeptide(L)'
;MVMQPLFNYSLEDQAGRYPKLFENYTYEAKVNQGSKICGPQGVETSVDLMTEIIAERTWFPDPSDLTVILAPLCAPSFAVIGDFARDRFPSTVSFAMADTGLYGATVLVVMRYYLWKSIAIISDQLSGSAKANRNVEQCRAPLELLYERRSEFEFLNIITDSSKENFTRALITATMFSRGESSSADAYDLEMMKGDYVSSLIHSSFILKLKFNGSYSAKHSLFLSTTLPQIFLHLYGIEVPGEPPLSWFRNDSLDVKVQAAFQHLLVVSSPPIDWKEFEEPSRLMHQRREIMFGEPTTPYERNEFEVTCYEAVVTVAKVRLCGFHGVV
;
A
#
# COMPACT_ATOMS: atom_id res chain seq x y z
N MET A 1 -4.48 14.57 0.08
CA MET A 1 -3.96 14.85 1.43
C MET A 1 -2.82 15.83 1.25
N VAL A 2 -2.85 16.98 1.95
CA VAL A 2 -1.74 17.93 1.86
C VAL A 2 -0.75 17.56 2.96
N MET A 3 0.42 17.02 2.58
CA MET A 3 1.45 16.54 3.53
C MET A 3 2.30 17.67 4.12
N GLN A 4 2.25 18.87 3.54
CA GLN A 4 3.08 20.00 3.94
C GLN A 4 2.98 20.38 5.43
N PRO A 5 1.80 20.44 6.08
CA PRO A 5 1.73 20.72 7.51
C PRO A 5 2.45 19.69 8.37
N LEU A 6 2.45 18.42 7.94
CA LEU A 6 3.11 17.32 8.65
C LEU A 6 4.62 17.54 8.64
N PHE A 7 5.20 17.87 7.48
CA PHE A 7 6.61 18.20 7.37
C PHE A 7 6.98 19.45 8.15
N ASN A 8 6.17 20.52 8.08
CA ASN A 8 6.44 21.75 8.83
C ASN A 8 6.47 21.51 10.34
N TYR A 9 5.48 20.77 10.87
CA TYR A 9 5.48 20.37 12.28
C TYR A 9 6.74 19.60 12.65
N SER A 10 7.05 18.58 11.86
CA SER A 10 8.18 17.69 12.14
C SER A 10 9.50 18.46 12.10
N LEU A 11 9.68 19.37 11.14
CA LEU A 11 10.88 20.21 11.05
C LEU A 11 11.01 21.14 12.26
N GLU A 12 9.93 21.78 12.69
CA GLU A 12 9.99 22.67 13.86
C GLU A 12 10.23 21.92 15.17
N ASP A 13 9.57 20.77 15.37
CA ASP A 13 9.81 19.90 16.53
C ASP A 13 11.26 19.41 16.57
N GLN A 14 11.80 18.93 15.44
CA GLN A 14 13.19 18.49 15.37
C GLN A 14 14.19 19.67 15.45
N ALA A 15 13.87 20.85 14.93
CA ALA A 15 14.70 22.05 15.10
C ALA A 15 14.75 22.51 16.56
N GLY A 16 13.64 22.42 17.30
CA GLY A 16 13.62 22.68 18.74
C GLY A 16 14.48 21.70 19.53
N ARG A 17 14.47 20.41 19.16
CA ARG A 17 15.28 19.35 19.81
C ARG A 17 16.76 19.44 19.43
N TYR A 18 17.07 19.80 18.19
CA TYR A 18 18.43 19.80 17.63
C TYR A 18 18.79 21.15 16.98
N PRO A 19 18.81 22.27 17.72
CA PRO A 19 18.92 23.61 17.15
C PRO A 19 20.17 23.81 16.29
N LYS A 20 21.32 23.25 16.69
CA LYS A 20 22.57 23.32 15.91
C LYS A 20 22.48 22.62 14.56
N LEU A 21 21.73 21.52 14.49
CA LEU A 21 21.55 20.77 13.25
C LEU A 21 20.73 21.58 12.23
N PHE A 22 19.77 22.36 12.73
CA PHE A 22 18.83 23.14 11.95
C PHE A 22 19.18 24.64 11.95
N GLU A 23 20.39 25.05 12.32
CA GLU A 23 20.74 26.47 12.39
C GLU A 23 20.76 27.14 11.00
N ASN A 24 21.01 26.35 9.94
CA ASN A 24 21.10 26.81 8.55
C ASN A 24 20.31 25.93 7.57
N TYR A 25 19.28 25.20 8.02
CA TYR A 25 18.49 24.40 7.09
C TYR A 25 17.63 25.33 6.21
N THR A 26 17.54 24.99 4.93
CA THR A 26 16.55 25.57 4.03
C THR A 26 15.49 24.51 3.75
N TYR A 27 14.23 24.88 3.93
CA TYR A 27 13.10 24.03 3.56
C TYR A 27 12.29 24.73 2.49
N GLU A 28 12.01 23.99 1.43
CA GLU A 28 11.17 24.44 0.34
C GLU A 28 10.22 23.30 -0.02
N ALA A 29 8.96 23.67 -0.20
CA ALA A 29 7.93 22.74 -0.60
C ALA A 29 7.11 23.39 -1.70
N LYS A 30 6.95 22.68 -2.82
CA LYS A 30 5.96 23.00 -3.82
C LYS A 30 4.75 22.10 -3.59
N VAL A 31 3.56 22.70 -3.60
CA VAL A 31 2.31 21.96 -3.44
C VAL A 31 1.48 22.13 -4.70
N ASN A 32 1.14 21.02 -5.34
CA ASN A 32 0.12 21.03 -6.37
C ASN A 32 -1.27 21.09 -5.73
N GLN A 33 -1.90 22.28 -5.77
CA GLN A 33 -3.28 22.48 -5.26
C GLN A 33 -4.32 21.61 -5.97
N GLY A 34 -4.02 21.15 -7.20
CA GLY A 34 -4.85 20.24 -7.99
C GLY A 34 -4.60 18.75 -7.73
N SER A 35 -3.57 18.38 -6.96
CA SER A 35 -3.22 16.97 -6.72
C SER A 35 -4.17 16.34 -5.70
N LYS A 36 -5.34 15.94 -6.18
CA LYS A 36 -6.29 15.09 -5.44
C LYS A 36 -6.07 13.59 -5.70
N ILE A 37 -5.16 13.21 -6.62
CA ILE A 37 -5.15 11.87 -7.19
C ILE A 37 -3.75 11.26 -7.16
N CYS A 38 -3.64 10.12 -6.48
CA CYS A 38 -2.55 9.17 -6.64
C CYS A 38 -2.70 8.46 -8.00
N GLY A 39 -1.87 8.79 -9.00
CA GLY A 39 -1.91 8.20 -10.35
C GLY A 39 -0.77 8.72 -11.25
N PRO A 40 -0.67 8.28 -12.53
CA PRO A 40 0.42 8.66 -13.43
C PRO A 40 0.65 10.17 -13.52
N GLN A 41 -0.44 10.94 -13.64
CA GLN A 41 -0.39 12.40 -13.69
C GLN A 41 0.12 13.01 -12.37
N GLY A 42 -0.21 12.41 -11.23
CA GLY A 42 0.28 12.87 -9.93
C GLY A 42 1.78 12.65 -9.77
N VAL A 43 2.30 11.56 -10.33
CA VAL A 43 3.74 11.30 -10.41
C VAL A 43 4.44 12.29 -11.32
N GLU A 44 3.96 12.45 -12.56
CA GLU A 44 4.52 13.40 -13.52
C GLU A 44 4.53 14.81 -12.93
N THR A 45 3.42 15.23 -12.32
CA THR A 45 3.37 16.51 -11.61
C THR A 45 4.38 16.57 -10.45
N SER A 46 4.58 15.48 -9.70
CA SER A 46 5.57 15.48 -8.62
C SER A 46 7.00 15.61 -9.17
N VAL A 47 7.29 14.96 -10.30
CA VAL A 47 8.57 15.10 -11.02
C VAL A 47 8.75 16.52 -11.55
N ASP A 48 7.71 17.11 -12.12
CA ASP A 48 7.73 18.49 -12.61
C ASP A 48 7.98 19.46 -11.45
N LEU A 49 7.29 19.29 -10.32
CA LEU A 49 7.52 20.09 -9.12
C LEU A 49 8.93 19.91 -8.55
N MET A 50 9.46 18.68 -8.52
CA MET A 50 10.85 18.44 -8.10
C MET A 50 11.84 19.10 -9.06
N THR A 51 11.57 19.02 -10.37
CA THR A 51 12.38 19.65 -11.41
C THR A 51 12.31 21.17 -11.31
N GLU A 52 11.14 21.73 -11.01
CA GLU A 52 10.93 23.16 -10.76
C GLU A 52 11.72 23.62 -9.52
N ILE A 53 11.64 22.89 -8.40
CA ILE A 53 12.46 23.19 -7.21
C ILE A 53 13.95 23.20 -7.55
N ILE A 54 14.41 22.26 -8.37
CA ILE A 54 15.82 22.18 -8.77
C ILE A 54 16.19 23.28 -9.76
N ALA A 55 15.32 23.60 -10.72
CA ALA A 55 15.57 24.57 -11.77
C ALA A 55 15.48 26.03 -11.27
N GLU A 56 14.57 26.31 -10.34
CA GLU A 56 14.42 27.64 -9.72
C GLU A 56 15.51 27.91 -8.68
N ARG A 57 16.12 26.86 -8.12
CA ARG A 57 17.26 27.00 -7.21
C ARG A 57 18.54 27.33 -7.97
N THR A 58 18.87 28.61 -7.95
CA THR A 58 20.23 29.11 -8.22
C THR A 58 21.24 28.81 -7.08
N TRP A 59 20.82 28.09 -6.02
CA TRP A 59 21.46 28.05 -4.69
C TRP A 59 21.62 26.63 -4.14
N PHE A 60 22.03 25.63 -4.91
CA PHE A 60 22.73 24.49 -4.28
C PHE A 60 24.14 25.00 -3.94
N PRO A 61 24.38 25.50 -2.72
CA PRO A 61 25.66 26.09 -2.42
C PRO A 61 26.58 24.90 -2.19
N ASP A 62 27.43 24.59 -3.16
CA ASP A 62 28.35 23.45 -3.10
C ASP A 62 27.68 22.05 -3.28
N PRO A 63 28.11 21.26 -4.28
CA PRO A 63 27.77 19.83 -4.38
C PRO A 63 28.08 19.01 -3.12
N SER A 64 28.89 19.53 -2.18
CA SER A 64 29.13 18.91 -0.88
C SER A 64 27.97 19.02 0.10
N ASP A 65 27.00 19.91 -0.14
CA ASP A 65 25.86 20.09 0.75
C ASP A 65 24.84 18.96 0.59
N LEU A 66 24.59 18.25 1.71
CA LEU A 66 23.60 17.17 1.74
C LEU A 66 22.19 17.74 1.49
N THR A 67 21.71 17.55 0.28
CA THR A 67 20.33 17.85 -0.12
C THR A 67 19.48 16.61 0.02
N VAL A 68 18.53 16.58 0.95
CA VAL A 68 17.55 15.50 1.04
C VAL A 68 16.25 15.93 0.38
N ILE A 69 15.85 15.23 -0.67
CA ILE A 69 14.53 15.42 -1.29
C ILE A 69 13.57 14.44 -0.61
N LEU A 70 12.61 14.99 0.13
CA LEU A 70 11.52 14.23 0.71
C LEU A 70 10.31 14.32 -0.22
N ALA A 71 10.08 13.26 -0.99
CA ALA A 71 8.90 13.13 -1.83
C ALA A 71 7.90 12.18 -1.13
N PRO A 72 6.80 12.68 -0.55
CA PRO A 72 5.72 11.81 -0.12
C PRO A 72 5.09 11.18 -1.36
N LEU A 73 5.29 9.89 -1.56
CA LEU A 73 4.78 9.18 -2.72
C LEU A 73 3.51 8.41 -2.36
N CYS A 74 2.47 8.59 -3.16
CA CYS A 74 1.52 7.52 -3.34
C CYS A 74 2.22 6.40 -4.13
N ALA A 75 1.95 5.12 -3.83
CA ALA A 75 2.45 3.99 -4.61
C ALA A 75 2.24 4.28 -6.11
N PRO A 76 3.32 4.54 -6.88
CA PRO A 76 3.16 4.90 -8.27
C PRO A 76 2.63 3.70 -9.05
N SER A 77 1.81 3.93 -10.08
CA SER A 77 1.32 2.95 -11.06
C SER A 77 2.43 2.25 -11.90
N PHE A 78 3.68 2.39 -11.47
CA PHE A 78 4.92 2.04 -12.15
C PHE A 78 6.08 2.21 -11.15
N ALA A 79 7.07 1.32 -11.12
CA ALA A 79 8.21 1.32 -10.17
C ALA A 79 9.17 2.54 -10.27
N VAL A 80 8.74 3.67 -10.82
CA VAL A 80 9.65 4.68 -11.36
C VAL A 80 10.18 5.57 -10.25
N ILE A 81 9.42 6.14 -9.32
CA ILE A 81 10.03 7.24 -8.53
C ILE A 81 11.12 6.77 -7.55
N GLY A 82 11.06 5.57 -6.99
CA GLY A 82 12.13 5.07 -6.12
C GLY A 82 13.48 4.92 -6.84
N ASP A 83 13.49 4.26 -8.00
CA ASP A 83 14.71 3.98 -8.75
C ASP A 83 15.05 5.06 -9.79
N PHE A 84 14.06 5.66 -10.47
CA PHE A 84 14.24 6.78 -11.39
C PHE A 84 14.61 8.08 -10.67
N ALA A 85 14.03 8.35 -9.49
CA ALA A 85 14.52 9.47 -8.69
C ALA A 85 15.88 9.14 -8.08
N ARG A 86 16.25 7.89 -7.77
CA ARG A 86 17.65 7.60 -7.38
C ARG A 86 18.63 7.82 -8.54
N ASP A 87 18.28 7.38 -9.75
CA ASP A 87 19.13 7.53 -10.93
C ASP A 87 19.30 9.01 -11.34
N ARG A 88 18.25 9.83 -11.18
CA ARG A 88 18.29 11.28 -11.49
C ARG A 88 18.63 12.19 -10.30
N PHE A 89 18.29 11.77 -9.09
CA PHE A 89 18.38 12.51 -7.83
C PHE A 89 18.89 11.57 -6.72
N PRO A 90 20.19 11.18 -6.74
CA PRO A 90 20.76 10.14 -5.88
C PRO A 90 20.62 10.40 -4.36
N SER A 91 20.25 11.61 -3.97
CA SER A 91 19.99 11.99 -2.58
C SER A 91 18.51 11.95 -2.17
N THR A 92 17.62 11.43 -3.03
CA THR A 92 16.20 11.26 -2.73
C THR A 92 16.00 10.06 -1.80
N VAL A 93 15.39 10.32 -0.66
CA VAL A 93 14.99 9.26 0.28
C VAL A 93 13.47 9.20 0.30
N SER A 94 12.93 8.06 -0.14
CA SER A 94 11.50 7.77 0.03
C SER A 94 11.30 7.08 1.36
N PHE A 95 10.50 7.68 2.22
CA PHE A 95 10.03 7.05 3.45
C PHE A 95 8.71 6.32 3.24
N ALA A 96 8.13 6.35 2.04
CA ALA A 96 6.78 5.87 1.83
C ALA A 96 6.63 4.38 2.18
N MET A 97 5.69 4.06 3.08
CA MET A 97 5.13 2.69 3.24
C MET A 97 4.30 2.22 2.04
N ALA A 98 4.36 2.99 0.95
CA ALA A 98 3.85 2.67 -0.36
C ALA A 98 4.79 1.75 -1.16
N ASP A 99 5.85 1.20 -0.57
CA ASP A 99 6.61 0.12 -1.20
C ASP A 99 5.76 -1.15 -1.28
N THR A 100 4.97 -1.23 -2.35
CA THR A 100 4.17 -2.40 -2.69
C THR A 100 5.07 -3.63 -2.91
N GLY A 101 6.35 -3.44 -3.22
CA GLY A 101 7.35 -4.49 -3.35
C GLY A 101 7.48 -5.35 -2.09
N LEU A 102 7.38 -4.76 -0.90
CA LEU A 102 7.40 -5.51 0.37
C LEU A 102 6.19 -6.43 0.52
N TYR A 103 5.01 -6.01 0.06
CA TYR A 103 3.83 -6.88 0.04
C TYR A 103 4.03 -8.03 -0.94
N GLY A 104 4.56 -7.76 -2.13
CA GLY A 104 4.92 -8.80 -3.09
C GLY A 104 5.91 -9.81 -2.52
N ALA A 105 6.98 -9.33 -1.88
CA ALA A 105 7.98 -10.18 -1.24
C ALA A 105 7.37 -11.01 -0.11
N THR A 106 6.47 -10.43 0.68
CA THR A 106 5.74 -11.13 1.74
C THR A 106 4.87 -12.26 1.16
N VAL A 107 4.17 -12.03 0.05
CA VAL A 107 3.40 -13.09 -0.63
C VAL A 107 4.32 -14.26 -1.01
N LEU A 108 5.49 -13.99 -1.60
CA LEU A 108 6.45 -15.04 -1.95
C LEU A 108 7.01 -15.77 -0.72
N VAL A 109 7.28 -15.07 0.38
CA VAL A 109 7.73 -15.69 1.64
C VAL A 109 6.65 -16.60 2.22
N VAL A 110 5.40 -16.14 2.24
CA VAL A 110 4.25 -16.94 2.70
C VAL A 110 4.08 -18.17 1.81
N MET A 111 4.15 -18.03 0.48
CA MET A 111 4.13 -19.17 -0.45
C MET A 111 5.24 -20.18 -0.13
N ARG A 112 6.49 -19.73 0.08
CA ARG A 112 7.60 -20.63 0.45
C ARG A 112 7.40 -21.29 1.80
N TYR A 113 6.93 -20.55 2.80
CA TYR A 113 6.73 -21.05 4.15
C TYR A 113 5.69 -22.17 4.20
N TYR A 114 4.58 -21.99 3.49
CA TYR A 114 3.52 -23.00 3.36
C TYR A 114 3.75 -23.97 2.20
N LEU A 115 4.89 -23.88 1.51
CA LEU A 115 5.29 -24.68 0.35
C LEU A 115 4.42 -24.52 -0.91
N TRP A 116 3.51 -23.54 -0.95
CA TRP A 116 2.64 -23.25 -2.09
C TRP A 116 3.41 -23.07 -3.40
N LYS A 117 2.99 -23.83 -4.41
CA LYS A 117 3.55 -23.79 -5.77
C LYS A 117 2.75 -22.94 -6.73
N SER A 118 1.48 -22.64 -6.42
CA SER A 118 0.60 -21.92 -7.33
C SER A 118 -0.19 -20.81 -6.65
N ILE A 119 -0.48 -19.73 -7.39
CA ILE A 119 -1.32 -18.62 -6.91
C ILE A 119 -2.15 -18.01 -8.05
N ALA A 120 -3.43 -17.74 -7.79
CA ALA A 120 -4.25 -16.91 -8.66
C ALA A 120 -4.35 -15.50 -8.06
N ILE A 121 -4.03 -14.47 -8.84
CA ILE A 121 -4.12 -13.07 -8.44
C ILE A 121 -5.28 -12.42 -9.20
N ILE A 122 -6.29 -11.95 -8.49
CA ILE A 122 -7.42 -11.22 -9.10
C ILE A 122 -7.12 -9.73 -9.04
N SER A 123 -6.80 -9.14 -10.20
CA SER A 123 -6.48 -7.72 -10.37
C SER A 123 -7.73 -6.94 -10.77
N ASP A 124 -8.44 -6.38 -9.79
CA ASP A 124 -9.62 -5.56 -10.04
C ASP A 124 -9.24 -4.12 -10.48
N GLN A 125 -9.69 -3.71 -11.65
CA GLN A 125 -9.40 -2.39 -12.22
C GLN A 125 -10.19 -1.27 -11.54
N LEU A 126 -11.36 -1.56 -10.96
CA LEU A 126 -12.24 -0.58 -10.33
C LEU A 126 -12.44 0.69 -11.17
N SER A 127 -12.74 0.55 -12.46
CA SER A 127 -12.80 1.71 -13.37
C SER A 127 -13.73 2.79 -12.83
N GLY A 128 -13.24 4.02 -12.76
CA GLY A 128 -13.98 5.18 -12.23
C GLY A 128 -13.86 5.38 -10.71
N SER A 129 -13.19 4.48 -9.99
CA SER A 129 -12.87 4.66 -8.57
C SER A 129 -11.56 5.42 -8.39
N ALA A 130 -11.51 6.36 -7.43
CA ALA A 130 -10.25 6.99 -7.00
C ALA A 130 -9.25 5.99 -6.41
N LYS A 131 -9.67 4.75 -6.13
CA LYS A 131 -8.84 3.66 -5.59
C LYS A 131 -8.30 2.71 -6.65
N ALA A 132 -8.66 2.90 -7.93
CA ALA A 132 -8.24 2.03 -9.03
C ALA A 132 -6.72 1.82 -9.07
N ASN A 133 -5.96 2.92 -9.08
CA ASN A 133 -4.50 2.86 -9.16
C ASN A 133 -3.89 2.12 -7.95
N ARG A 134 -4.36 2.40 -6.73
CA ARG A 134 -3.91 1.69 -5.53
C ARG A 134 -4.13 0.18 -5.67
N ASN A 135 -5.29 -0.22 -6.20
CA ASN A 135 -5.63 -1.63 -6.33
C ASN A 135 -4.73 -2.34 -7.35
N VAL A 136 -4.55 -1.73 -8.52
CA VAL A 136 -3.64 -2.22 -9.56
C VAL A 136 -2.23 -2.38 -9.01
N GLU A 137 -1.75 -1.41 -8.24
CA GLU A 137 -0.39 -1.43 -7.70
C GLU A 137 -0.13 -2.47 -6.63
N GLN A 138 -1.10 -2.71 -5.75
CA GLN A 138 -0.98 -3.81 -4.81
C GLN A 138 -0.93 -5.18 -5.51
N CYS A 139 -1.53 -5.31 -6.69
CA CYS A 139 -1.46 -6.53 -7.50
C CYS A 139 -0.16 -6.60 -8.32
N ARG A 140 0.34 -5.47 -8.84
CA ARG A 140 1.53 -5.40 -9.68
C ARG A 140 2.77 -5.96 -8.97
N ALA A 141 3.01 -5.55 -7.73
CA ALA A 141 4.20 -5.95 -6.99
C ALA A 141 4.39 -7.47 -6.81
N PRO A 142 3.39 -8.24 -6.31
CA PRO A 142 3.51 -9.69 -6.29
C PRO A 142 3.62 -10.30 -7.69
N LEU A 143 2.93 -9.75 -8.70
CA LEU A 143 3.03 -10.25 -10.07
C LEU A 143 4.44 -10.12 -10.63
N GLU A 144 5.11 -8.98 -10.48
CA GLU A 144 6.48 -8.77 -10.96
C GLU A 144 7.46 -9.78 -10.35
N LEU A 145 7.40 -9.96 -9.03
CA LEU A 145 8.26 -10.93 -8.33
C LEU A 145 7.93 -12.38 -8.71
N LEU A 146 6.66 -12.69 -9.00
CA LEU A 146 6.27 -14.01 -9.52
C LEU A 146 6.77 -14.23 -10.95
N TYR A 147 6.76 -13.21 -11.82
CA TYR A 147 7.35 -13.29 -13.16
C TYR A 147 8.85 -13.58 -13.11
N GLU A 148 9.57 -12.90 -12.21
CA GLU A 148 11.00 -13.14 -11.98
C GLU A 148 11.28 -14.56 -11.47
N ARG A 149 10.35 -15.14 -10.70
CA ARG A 149 10.46 -16.48 -10.11
C ARG A 149 9.53 -17.50 -10.74
N ARG A 150 9.23 -17.36 -12.03
CA ARG A 150 8.35 -18.27 -12.78
C ARG A 150 8.86 -19.72 -12.85
N SER A 151 10.15 -19.96 -12.58
CA SER A 151 10.70 -21.32 -12.47
C SER A 151 10.43 -21.96 -11.11
N GLU A 152 10.04 -21.17 -10.10
CA GLU A 152 9.72 -21.64 -8.75
C GLU A 152 8.21 -21.73 -8.50
N PHE A 153 7.42 -20.86 -9.13
CA PHE A 153 5.98 -20.72 -8.90
C PHE A 153 5.18 -20.66 -10.19
N GLU A 154 4.02 -21.30 -10.19
CA GLU A 154 2.98 -21.13 -11.18
C GLU A 154 2.03 -20.01 -10.73
N PHE A 155 1.58 -19.17 -11.65
CA PHE A 155 0.61 -18.14 -11.28
C PHE A 155 -0.30 -17.76 -12.43
N LEU A 156 -1.49 -17.28 -12.07
CA LEU A 156 -2.48 -16.76 -13.00
C LEU A 156 -2.91 -15.36 -12.59
N ASN A 157 -2.70 -14.38 -13.47
CA ASN A 157 -3.28 -13.05 -13.32
C ASN A 157 -4.67 -13.02 -13.95
N ILE A 158 -5.69 -12.69 -13.17
CA ILE A 158 -7.07 -12.57 -13.60
C ILE A 158 -7.48 -11.11 -13.50
N ILE A 159 -7.48 -10.42 -14.64
CA ILE A 159 -7.94 -9.04 -14.72
C ILE A 159 -9.47 -9.03 -14.69
N THR A 160 -10.07 -8.23 -13.82
CA THR A 160 -11.53 -8.02 -13.71
C THR A 160 -11.80 -6.54 -13.45
N ASP A 161 -13.05 -6.11 -13.60
CA ASP A 161 -13.46 -4.75 -13.29
C ASP A 161 -14.81 -4.78 -12.59
N SER A 162 -14.81 -4.73 -11.26
CA SER A 162 -16.04 -4.88 -10.47
C SER A 162 -17.01 -3.71 -10.58
N SER A 163 -16.60 -2.60 -11.23
CA SER A 163 -17.53 -1.54 -11.62
C SER A 163 -18.34 -1.87 -12.88
N LYS A 164 -17.94 -2.91 -13.62
CA LYS A 164 -18.56 -3.34 -14.88
C LYS A 164 -19.11 -4.78 -14.83
N GLU A 165 -18.55 -5.65 -13.99
CA GLU A 165 -18.96 -7.05 -13.89
C GLU A 165 -18.98 -7.58 -12.43
N ASN A 166 -19.55 -8.76 -12.25
CA ASN A 166 -19.44 -9.53 -11.00
C ASN A 166 -18.16 -10.38 -11.01
N PHE A 167 -17.51 -10.53 -9.86
CA PHE A 167 -16.39 -11.43 -9.60
C PHE A 167 -16.63 -12.92 -9.90
N THR A 168 -17.86 -13.39 -10.14
CA THR A 168 -18.16 -14.81 -10.44
C THR A 168 -17.23 -15.38 -11.51
N ARG A 169 -16.99 -14.67 -12.61
CA ARG A 169 -16.07 -15.12 -13.66
C ARG A 169 -14.64 -15.27 -13.13
N ALA A 170 -14.15 -14.27 -12.41
CA ALA A 170 -12.80 -14.28 -11.86
C ALA A 170 -12.60 -15.41 -10.83
N LEU A 171 -13.58 -15.62 -9.95
CA LEU A 171 -13.55 -16.68 -8.94
C LEU A 171 -13.62 -18.09 -9.56
N ILE A 172 -14.46 -18.28 -10.58
CA ILE A 172 -14.49 -19.54 -11.35
C ILE A 172 -13.15 -19.80 -12.01
N THR A 173 -12.58 -18.77 -12.66
CA THR A 173 -11.28 -18.87 -13.34
C THR A 173 -10.17 -19.23 -12.34
N ALA A 174 -10.12 -18.58 -11.18
CA ALA A 174 -9.17 -18.91 -10.10
C ALA A 174 -9.33 -20.34 -9.60
N THR A 175 -10.59 -20.80 -9.45
CA THR A 175 -10.91 -22.17 -9.02
C THR A 175 -10.56 -23.22 -10.08
N MET A 176 -10.64 -22.88 -11.36
CA MET A 176 -10.22 -23.78 -12.44
C MET A 176 -8.70 -23.89 -12.51
N PHE A 177 -7.99 -22.77 -12.32
CA PHE A 177 -6.52 -22.74 -12.26
C PHE A 177 -5.97 -23.64 -11.15
N SER A 178 -6.58 -23.59 -9.96
CA SER A 178 -6.14 -24.42 -8.84
C SER A 178 -6.36 -25.92 -9.02
N ARG A 179 -7.14 -26.35 -10.02
CA ARG A 179 -7.44 -27.79 -10.21
C ARG A 179 -6.47 -28.51 -11.16
N GLY A 180 -5.66 -27.77 -11.93
CA GLY A 180 -4.82 -28.33 -12.97
C GLY A 180 -5.61 -29.10 -14.06
N GLU A 181 -5.05 -29.24 -15.25
CA GLU A 181 -5.52 -30.26 -16.22
C GLU A 181 -4.98 -31.66 -15.90
N SER A 182 -4.25 -31.80 -14.78
CA SER A 182 -3.76 -33.08 -14.27
C SER A 182 -4.93 -33.92 -13.78
N SER A 183 -5.29 -34.95 -14.57
CA SER A 183 -6.10 -36.12 -14.20
C SER A 183 -6.38 -36.22 -12.70
N SER A 184 -7.63 -35.97 -12.30
CA SER A 184 -8.12 -36.00 -10.92
C SER A 184 -7.92 -37.33 -10.17
N ALA A 185 -7.44 -38.37 -10.83
CA ALA A 185 -7.15 -39.68 -10.23
C ALA A 185 -5.84 -39.69 -9.44
N ASP A 186 -4.81 -38.97 -9.88
CA ASP A 186 -3.48 -39.03 -9.24
C ASP A 186 -3.42 -38.18 -7.95
N ALA A 187 -4.31 -37.19 -7.81
CA ALA A 187 -4.39 -36.32 -6.64
C ALA A 187 -5.01 -37.00 -5.39
N TYR A 188 -5.79 -38.07 -5.60
CA TYR A 188 -6.38 -38.85 -4.51
C TYR A 188 -5.35 -39.81 -3.89
N ASP A 189 -4.48 -40.40 -4.71
CA ASP A 189 -3.47 -41.38 -4.27
C ASP A 189 -2.24 -40.73 -3.61
N LEU A 190 -2.07 -39.41 -3.73
CA LEU A 190 -0.92 -38.65 -3.18
C LEU A 190 -1.18 -37.93 -1.85
N GLU A 191 -2.30 -38.21 -1.16
CA GLU A 191 -2.70 -37.48 0.07
C GLU A 191 -2.66 -35.94 -0.09
N MET A 192 -3.10 -35.41 -1.24
CA MET A 192 -3.01 -33.98 -1.57
C MET A 192 -3.98 -33.07 -0.79
N MET A 193 -4.42 -33.47 0.43
CA MET A 193 -4.88 -32.49 1.43
C MET A 193 -3.75 -31.56 1.92
N LYS A 194 -2.52 -31.79 1.44
CA LYS A 194 -1.30 -31.01 1.72
C LYS A 194 -0.86 -30.09 0.57
N GLY A 195 -1.70 -29.81 -0.45
CA GLY A 195 -1.34 -28.86 -1.52
C GLY A 195 -2.50 -27.97 -1.95
N ASP A 196 -2.31 -26.76 -2.46
CA ASP A 196 -1.32 -25.69 -2.27
C ASP A 196 -1.85 -24.51 -3.10
N TYR A 197 -2.99 -23.94 -2.68
CA TYR A 197 -3.77 -23.06 -3.54
C TYR A 197 -4.23 -21.80 -2.81
N VAL A 198 -3.72 -20.68 -3.31
CA VAL A 198 -4.10 -19.36 -2.82
C VAL A 198 -4.75 -18.55 -3.91
N SER A 199 -5.96 -18.10 -3.63
CA SER A 199 -6.61 -17.05 -4.41
C SER A 199 -6.34 -15.74 -3.69
N SER A 200 -5.38 -14.96 -4.18
CA SER A 200 -5.13 -13.64 -3.64
C SER A 200 -6.12 -12.67 -4.27
N LEU A 201 -7.16 -12.35 -3.49
CA LEU A 201 -8.02 -11.21 -3.78
C LEU A 201 -7.35 -9.97 -3.17
N ILE A 202 -6.43 -9.39 -3.92
CA ILE A 202 -5.74 -8.19 -3.49
C ILE A 202 -6.68 -7.02 -3.73
N HIS A 203 -7.38 -6.62 -2.67
CA HIS A 203 -8.16 -5.41 -2.69
C HIS A 203 -8.03 -4.64 -1.37
N SER A 204 -7.40 -3.46 -1.40
CA SER A 204 -7.29 -2.54 -0.24
C SER A 204 -8.63 -2.01 0.32
N SER A 205 -9.78 -2.46 -0.19
CA SER A 205 -11.10 -1.96 0.23
C SER A 205 -12.24 -2.96 0.09
N PHE A 206 -11.96 -4.20 -0.34
CA PHE A 206 -13.00 -5.20 -0.54
C PHE A 206 -12.60 -6.52 0.09
N ILE A 207 -13.10 -6.70 1.31
CA ILE A 207 -13.60 -8.00 1.73
C ILE A 207 -15.07 -7.76 2.06
N LEU A 208 -15.93 -8.34 1.22
CA LEU A 208 -17.38 -8.29 1.31
C LEU A 208 -17.95 -6.93 1.74
N LYS A 209 -17.46 -5.81 1.19
CA LYS A 209 -18.21 -4.54 1.24
C LYS A 209 -19.29 -4.57 0.18
N LEU A 210 -20.27 -5.44 0.40
CA LEU A 210 -21.60 -5.38 -0.19
C LEU A 210 -22.16 -3.99 0.11
N LYS A 211 -21.89 -3.03 -0.77
CA LYS A 211 -22.51 -1.72 -0.72
C LYS A 211 -23.90 -1.90 -1.31
N PHE A 212 -24.81 -2.40 -0.47
CA PHE A 212 -26.24 -2.41 -0.74
C PHE A 212 -26.78 -0.99 -0.63
N ASN A 213 -26.51 -0.16 -1.64
CA ASN A 213 -27.31 1.02 -1.91
C ASN A 213 -28.04 0.76 -3.23
N GLY A 214 -29.19 0.09 -3.12
CA GLY A 214 -30.12 -0.12 -4.24
C GLY A 214 -30.23 -1.58 -4.70
N SER A 215 -31.23 -2.29 -4.18
CA SER A 215 -31.91 -3.43 -4.81
C SER A 215 -31.07 -4.47 -5.57
N TYR A 216 -30.28 -5.30 -4.88
CA TYR A 216 -29.80 -6.58 -5.43
C TYR A 216 -29.98 -7.74 -4.46
N SER A 217 -31.24 -8.10 -4.23
CA SER A 217 -31.69 -9.27 -3.46
C SER A 217 -30.99 -10.58 -3.89
N ALA A 218 -30.31 -11.21 -2.93
CA ALA A 218 -30.31 -12.65 -2.65
C ALA A 218 -30.21 -13.66 -3.82
N LYS A 219 -29.14 -13.62 -4.64
CA LYS A 219 -28.84 -14.73 -5.59
C LYS A 219 -27.39 -15.25 -5.64
N HIS A 220 -26.49 -14.80 -4.78
CA HIS A 220 -25.10 -15.26 -4.80
C HIS A 220 -24.70 -15.97 -3.50
N SER A 221 -25.26 -17.18 -3.33
CA SER A 221 -24.75 -18.22 -2.41
C SER A 221 -23.80 -19.20 -3.09
N LEU A 222 -23.34 -18.87 -4.30
CA LEU A 222 -22.49 -19.72 -5.11
C LEU A 222 -21.04 -19.54 -4.63
N PHE A 223 -20.35 -20.65 -4.33
CA PHE A 223 -18.88 -20.75 -4.19
C PHE A 223 -18.18 -20.75 -2.81
N LEU A 224 -18.83 -21.16 -1.72
CA LEU A 224 -18.07 -21.69 -0.55
C LEU A 224 -18.31 -23.19 -0.29
N SER A 225 -19.16 -23.83 -1.10
CA SER A 225 -19.37 -25.28 -1.08
C SER A 225 -18.39 -26.03 -1.99
N THR A 226 -17.13 -25.59 -2.07
CA THR A 226 -16.11 -26.38 -2.77
C THR A 226 -15.42 -27.26 -1.76
N THR A 227 -15.28 -28.55 -2.07
CA THR A 227 -14.71 -29.59 -1.21
C THR A 227 -13.21 -29.43 -0.94
N LEU A 228 -12.57 -28.42 -1.51
CA LEU A 228 -11.15 -28.15 -1.37
C LEU A 228 -10.95 -26.84 -0.60
N PRO A 229 -10.09 -26.82 0.43
CA PRO A 229 -9.78 -25.60 1.16
C PRO A 229 -9.03 -24.63 0.23
N GLN A 230 -9.59 -23.45 0.00
CA GLN A 230 -8.90 -22.34 -0.67
C GLN A 230 -8.46 -21.34 0.38
N ILE A 231 -7.22 -20.87 0.34
CA ILE A 231 -6.74 -19.80 1.21
C ILE A 231 -6.81 -18.48 0.46
N PHE A 232 -7.31 -17.43 1.11
CA PHE A 232 -7.39 -16.09 0.58
C PHE A 232 -6.31 -15.21 1.21
N LEU A 233 -5.61 -14.42 0.40
CA LEU A 233 -4.68 -13.39 0.89
C LEU A 233 -5.28 -12.00 0.69
N HIS A 234 -5.29 -11.21 1.75
CA HIS A 234 -5.68 -9.81 1.72
C HIS A 234 -4.52 -8.90 2.13
N LEU A 235 -4.18 -7.96 1.26
CA LEU A 235 -3.13 -6.98 1.52
C LEU A 235 -3.75 -5.71 2.13
N TYR A 236 -3.69 -5.60 3.46
CA TYR A 236 -4.16 -4.45 4.21
C TYR A 236 -3.07 -3.37 4.18
N GLY A 237 -3.29 -2.35 3.33
CA GLY A 237 -2.20 -1.47 2.91
C GLY A 237 -2.02 -0.17 3.69
N ILE A 238 -2.97 0.23 4.55
CA ILE A 238 -2.89 1.47 5.34
C ILE A 238 -3.63 1.24 6.65
N GLU A 239 -2.96 1.45 7.77
CA GLU A 239 -3.59 1.50 9.10
C GLU A 239 -4.16 2.90 9.42
N VAL A 240 -5.37 2.92 10.00
CA VAL A 240 -6.07 4.13 10.49
C VAL A 240 -6.36 3.93 11.98
N PRO A 241 -5.98 4.86 12.87
CA PRO A 241 -6.23 4.71 14.30
C PRO A 241 -7.72 4.63 14.60
N GLY A 242 -8.10 3.60 15.34
CA GLY A 242 -9.49 3.36 15.73
C GLY A 242 -10.37 2.80 14.61
N GLU A 243 -9.86 2.60 13.39
CA GLU A 243 -10.55 1.76 12.42
C GLU A 243 -10.56 0.33 12.97
N PRO A 244 -11.75 -0.30 13.10
CA PRO A 244 -11.80 -1.67 13.55
C PRO A 244 -11.03 -2.55 12.55
N PRO A 245 -10.39 -3.63 13.03
CA PRO A 245 -9.81 -4.61 12.12
C PRO A 245 -10.90 -5.10 11.16
N LEU A 246 -10.46 -5.61 10.02
CA LEU A 246 -11.35 -6.19 9.04
C LEU A 246 -12.37 -7.13 9.72
N SER A 247 -13.66 -6.77 9.60
CA SER A 247 -14.76 -7.50 10.22
C SER A 247 -15.62 -8.19 9.17
N TRP A 248 -15.98 -9.45 9.45
CA TRP A 248 -16.94 -10.22 8.68
C TRP A 248 -18.39 -9.90 9.05
N PHE A 249 -18.65 -9.42 10.27
CA PHE A 249 -19.99 -9.30 10.83
C PHE A 249 -20.67 -7.99 10.39
N ARG A 250 -21.87 -8.12 9.81
CA ARG A 250 -22.70 -7.02 9.34
C ARG A 250 -24.13 -7.05 9.86
N ASN A 251 -24.46 -8.04 10.67
CA ASN A 251 -25.81 -8.29 11.16
C ASN A 251 -26.80 -8.54 10.00
N ASP A 252 -26.40 -9.39 9.05
CA ASP A 252 -27.23 -9.78 7.90
C ASP A 252 -27.24 -11.30 7.68
N SER A 253 -28.04 -11.76 6.70
CA SER A 253 -28.21 -13.19 6.43
C SER A 253 -26.99 -13.88 5.80
N LEU A 254 -25.92 -13.13 5.49
CA LEU A 254 -24.69 -13.65 4.93
C LEU A 254 -23.60 -13.86 5.97
N ASP A 255 -23.73 -13.31 7.18
CA ASP A 255 -22.71 -13.37 8.23
C ASP A 255 -22.14 -14.78 8.46
N VAL A 256 -23.00 -15.81 8.52
CA VAL A 256 -22.57 -17.21 8.68
C VAL A 256 -21.67 -17.67 7.53
N LYS A 257 -21.99 -17.27 6.29
CA LYS A 257 -21.20 -17.62 5.09
C LYS A 257 -19.90 -16.83 5.03
N VAL A 258 -19.95 -15.54 5.37
CA VAL A 258 -18.76 -14.68 5.40
C VAL A 258 -17.80 -15.13 6.49
N GLN A 259 -18.31 -15.46 7.67
CA GLN A 259 -17.51 -16.00 8.77
C GLN A 259 -16.78 -17.28 8.36
N ALA A 260 -17.44 -18.20 7.67
CA ALA A 260 -16.81 -19.40 7.12
C ALA A 260 -15.71 -19.06 6.10
N ALA A 261 -15.93 -18.08 5.21
CA ALA A 261 -14.89 -17.61 4.29
C ALA A 261 -13.69 -17.00 5.01
N PHE A 262 -13.93 -16.22 6.07
CA PHE A 262 -12.90 -15.55 6.87
C PHE A 262 -11.99 -16.53 7.61
N GLN A 263 -12.45 -17.75 7.91
CA GLN A 263 -11.59 -18.78 8.50
C GLN A 263 -10.44 -19.20 7.57
N HIS A 264 -10.56 -18.91 6.28
CA HIS A 264 -9.54 -19.18 5.27
C HIS A 264 -8.83 -17.92 4.78
N LEU A 265 -9.01 -16.79 5.47
CA LEU A 265 -8.39 -15.52 5.11
C LEU A 265 -7.11 -15.28 5.91
N LEU A 266 -6.02 -15.05 5.20
CA LEU A 266 -4.79 -14.50 5.74
C LEU A 266 -4.70 -13.02 5.37
N VAL A 267 -4.51 -12.19 6.40
CA VAL A 267 -4.29 -10.75 6.23
C VAL A 267 -2.80 -10.46 6.32
N VAL A 268 -2.27 -9.83 5.28
CA VAL A 268 -0.92 -9.28 5.24
C VAL A 268 -1.05 -7.77 5.45
N SER A 269 -0.53 -7.28 6.57
CA SER A 269 -0.51 -5.85 6.91
C SER A 269 0.91 -5.42 7.24
N SER A 270 1.12 -4.11 7.28
CA SER A 270 2.27 -3.54 8.00
C SER A 270 2.22 -3.95 9.48
N PRO A 271 3.38 -3.92 10.17
CA PRO A 271 3.42 -4.05 11.62
C PRO A 271 2.50 -3.01 12.28
N PRO A 272 1.80 -3.37 13.38
CA PRO A 272 0.88 -2.46 14.03
C PRO A 272 1.61 -1.22 14.57
N ILE A 273 1.00 -0.06 14.37
CA ILE A 273 1.53 1.22 14.85
C ILE A 273 1.12 1.43 16.31
N ASP A 274 2.07 1.84 17.17
CA ASP A 274 1.72 2.32 18.51
C ASP A 274 1.12 3.73 18.45
N TRP A 275 -0.19 3.77 18.18
CA TRP A 275 -0.94 5.01 18.10
C TRP A 275 -0.94 5.83 19.39
N LYS A 276 -0.63 5.24 20.55
CA LYS A 276 -0.52 6.00 21.80
C LYS A 276 0.74 6.85 21.81
N GLU A 277 1.86 6.30 21.34
CA GLU A 277 3.10 7.05 21.19
C GLU A 277 2.93 8.19 20.18
N PHE A 278 2.14 7.96 19.13
CA PHE A 278 1.90 8.94 18.07
C PHE A 278 0.74 9.91 18.31
N GLU A 279 0.01 9.79 19.44
CA GLU A 279 -1.19 10.57 19.70
C GLU A 279 -0.90 12.08 19.78
N GLU A 280 0.15 12.46 20.51
CA GLU A 280 0.52 13.86 20.72
C GLU A 280 1.11 14.51 19.46
N PRO A 281 2.08 13.89 18.75
CA PRO A 281 2.52 14.37 17.44
C PRO A 281 1.37 14.51 16.45
N SER A 282 0.51 13.50 16.31
CA SER A 282 -0.67 13.54 15.42
C SER A 282 -1.58 14.71 15.78
N ARG A 283 -1.94 14.88 17.06
CA ARG A 283 -2.79 15.99 17.52
C ARG A 283 -2.20 17.34 17.14
N LEU A 284 -0.91 17.56 17.37
CA LEU A 284 -0.24 18.84 17.06
C LEU A 284 -0.14 19.10 15.56
N MET A 285 0.12 18.06 14.77
CA MET A 285 0.11 18.14 13.30
C MET A 285 -1.27 18.56 12.77
N HIS A 286 -2.34 17.98 13.30
CA HIS A 286 -3.70 18.36 12.92
C HIS A 286 -4.04 19.79 13.31
N GLN A 287 -3.70 20.22 14.53
CA GLN A 287 -3.94 21.61 14.95
C GLN A 287 -3.27 22.60 14.01
N ARG A 288 -2.05 22.31 13.55
CA ARG A 288 -1.35 23.16 12.58
C ARG A 288 -2.00 23.14 11.20
N ARG A 289 -2.44 21.97 10.75
CA ARG A 289 -3.19 21.85 9.49
C ARG A 289 -4.46 22.69 9.53
N GLU A 290 -5.21 22.64 10.63
CA GLU A 290 -6.43 23.43 10.83
C GLU A 290 -6.13 24.93 10.80
N ILE A 291 -5.06 25.37 11.46
CA ILE A 291 -4.60 26.78 11.42
C ILE A 291 -4.21 27.20 10.00
N MET A 292 -3.52 26.32 9.25
CA MET A 292 -2.99 26.64 7.93
C MET A 292 -4.07 26.69 6.84
N PHE A 293 -5.04 25.78 6.88
CA PHE A 293 -6.06 25.66 5.83
C PHE A 293 -7.46 26.12 6.23
N GLY A 294 -7.70 26.38 7.53
CA GLY A 294 -9.02 26.76 8.03
C GLY A 294 -10.05 25.63 7.98
N GLU A 295 -9.62 24.38 7.80
CA GLU A 295 -10.49 23.20 7.70
C GLU A 295 -10.22 22.23 8.85
N PRO A 296 -11.27 21.77 9.57
CA PRO A 296 -11.11 20.79 10.64
C PRO A 296 -10.60 19.46 10.08
N THR A 297 -9.75 18.76 10.83
CA THR A 297 -9.30 17.43 10.43
C THR A 297 -10.36 16.39 10.78
N THR A 298 -10.66 15.49 9.84
CA THR A 298 -11.48 14.31 10.08
C THR A 298 -10.68 13.15 10.68
N PRO A 299 -11.30 12.26 11.47
CA PRO A 299 -10.61 11.10 12.05
C PRO A 299 -9.95 10.18 11.02
N TYR A 300 -10.49 10.10 9.80
CA TYR A 300 -9.96 9.24 8.73
C TYR A 300 -8.71 9.80 8.04
N GLU A 301 -8.37 11.05 8.32
CA GLU A 301 -7.14 11.64 7.80
C GLU A 301 -5.93 11.27 8.64
N ARG A 302 -6.16 10.82 9.90
CA ARG A 302 -5.15 10.08 10.66
C ARG A 302 -4.90 8.75 10.01
N ASN A 303 -3.68 8.50 9.60
CA ASN A 303 -3.27 7.20 9.09
C ASN A 303 -1.76 7.09 9.08
N GLU A 304 -1.32 5.89 8.74
CA GLU A 304 0.06 5.46 8.62
C GLU A 304 0.97 6.41 7.79
N PHE A 305 0.43 7.16 6.82
CA PHE A 305 1.24 8.14 6.08
C PHE A 305 1.68 9.32 6.94
N GLU A 306 0.90 9.71 7.95
CA GLU A 306 1.29 10.80 8.86
C GLU A 306 2.49 10.42 9.70
N VAL A 307 2.49 9.18 10.21
CA VAL A 307 3.61 8.58 10.96
C VAL A 307 4.86 8.58 10.10
N THR A 308 4.72 8.08 8.88
CA THR A 308 5.80 8.00 7.91
C THR A 308 6.44 9.37 7.62
N CYS A 309 5.63 10.43 7.46
CA CYS A 309 6.15 11.77 7.20
C CYS A 309 6.87 12.38 8.41
N TYR A 310 6.37 12.12 9.62
CA TYR A 310 7.06 12.53 10.85
C TYR A 310 8.41 11.80 11.00
N GLU A 311 8.39 10.47 10.86
CA GLU A 311 9.58 9.63 10.97
C GLU A 311 10.63 9.94 9.92
N ALA A 312 10.23 10.38 8.72
CA ALA A 312 11.15 10.83 7.68
C ALA A 312 12.07 11.95 8.18
N VAL A 313 11.49 12.99 8.79
CA VAL A 313 12.26 14.14 9.30
C VAL A 313 13.10 13.74 10.51
N VAL A 314 12.53 12.93 11.41
CA VAL A 314 13.25 12.38 12.57
C VAL A 314 14.47 11.57 12.13
N THR A 315 14.32 10.74 11.10
CA THR A 315 15.39 9.88 10.59
C THR A 315 16.51 10.71 9.96
N VAL A 316 16.16 11.68 9.11
CA VAL A 316 17.14 12.62 8.54
C VAL A 316 17.91 13.34 9.64
N ALA A 317 17.22 13.77 10.69
CA ALA A 317 17.86 14.43 11.82
C ALA A 317 18.85 13.51 12.54
N LYS A 318 18.44 12.28 12.85
CA LYS A 318 19.28 11.26 13.50
C LYS A 318 20.51 10.89 12.67
N VAL A 319 20.34 10.64 11.37
CA VAL A 319 21.46 10.29 10.46
C VAL A 319 22.54 11.37 10.49
N ARG A 320 22.14 12.65 10.50
CA ARG A 320 23.09 13.77 10.52
C ARG A 320 23.75 13.96 11.88
N LEU A 321 23.05 13.69 12.99
CA LEU A 321 23.61 13.71 14.34
C LEU A 321 24.62 12.58 14.58
N CYS A 322 24.36 11.39 14.06
CA CYS A 322 25.27 10.25 14.17
C CYS A 322 26.56 10.46 13.38
N GLY A 323 26.64 11.51 12.56
CA GLY A 323 27.84 11.91 11.84
C GLY A 323 28.39 10.77 11.01
N PHE A 324 27.79 10.49 9.85
CA PHE A 324 28.50 9.78 8.79
C PHE A 324 29.71 10.61 8.37
N HIS A 325 30.81 10.49 9.13
CA HIS A 325 32.14 10.84 8.68
C HIS A 325 32.43 9.82 7.58
N GLY A 326 32.29 10.26 6.33
CA GLY A 326 32.30 9.41 5.16
C GLY A 326 33.41 8.36 5.20
N VAL A 327 33.00 7.09 5.19
CA VAL A 327 33.73 6.09 4.43
C VAL A 327 33.08 6.13 3.05
N VAL A 328 33.63 6.99 2.19
CA VAL A 328 33.42 6.92 0.73
C VAL A 328 34.61 6.18 0.16
#